data_AF-A0A6S7KC33-F1
#
_entry.id   AF-A0A6S7KC33-F1
#
_cell.length_a   1.000
_cell.length_b   1.000
_cell.length_c   1.000
_cell.angle_alpha   90.00
_cell.angle_beta   90.00
_cell.angle_gamma   90.00
#
_symmetry.space_group_name_H-M   'P 1'
#
loop_
_entity.id
_entity.type
_entity.pdbx_description
1 polymer ?
#
loop_
_entity_poly.entity_id
_entity_poly.type
_entity_poly.pdbx_seq_one_letter_code
_entity_poly.pdbx_strand_id
1 'polypeptide(L)'
;MSVFRNLLLQCNIFLILGQLTANEHSEKVFKKDIKVPSLTLADIISTHNVRSDIECSFNCLKDQTCVGFKYKSGTNTPPVNCQLSNTTGKNNTAMTNDQGWVFFIDVEHIPVR
;
A
#
# COMPACT_ATOMS: atom_id res chain seq x y z
N MET A 1 -29.20 36.03 24.36
CA MET A 1 -29.38 35.29 23.07
C MET A 1 -28.17 35.36 22.12
N SER A 2 -27.26 36.35 22.24
CA SER A 2 -26.11 36.49 21.32
C SER A 2 -25.00 35.44 21.50
N VAL A 3 -24.72 35.03 22.74
CA VAL A 3 -23.63 34.08 23.08
C VAL A 3 -23.85 32.68 22.47
N PHE A 4 -25.10 32.20 22.46
CA PHE A 4 -25.46 30.90 21.87
C PHE A 4 -25.27 30.85 20.35
N ARG A 5 -25.53 31.96 19.63
CA ARG A 5 -25.27 32.06 18.19
C ARG A 5 -23.78 32.00 17.86
N ASN A 6 -22.96 32.64 18.69
CA ASN A 6 -21.50 32.62 18.52
C ASN A 6 -20.91 31.22 18.77
N LEU A 7 -21.41 30.51 19.78
CA LEU A 7 -20.99 29.15 20.10
C LEU A 7 -21.35 28.17 18.96
N LEU A 8 -22.55 28.31 18.39
CA LEU A 8 -22.99 27.53 17.23
C LEU A 8 -22.13 27.81 16.00
N LEU A 9 -21.77 29.08 15.76
CA LEU A 9 -20.91 29.45 14.61
C LEU A 9 -19.51 28.84 14.71
N GLN A 10 -18.91 28.91 15.91
CA GLN A 10 -17.60 28.31 16.16
C GLN A 10 -17.62 26.78 15.97
N CYS A 11 -18.67 26.11 16.44
CA CYS A 11 -18.81 24.66 16.27
C CYS A 11 -18.90 24.25 14.79
N ASN A 12 -19.61 25.03 13.96
CA ASN A 12 -19.68 24.79 12.52
C ASN A 12 -18.33 24.94 11.83
N ILE A 13 -17.53 25.94 12.22
CA ILE A 13 -16.19 26.17 11.66
C ILE A 13 -15.27 24.97 11.97
N PHE A 14 -15.29 24.44 13.19
CA PHE A 14 -14.48 23.27 13.55
C PHE A 14 -14.90 22.00 12.81
N LEU A 15 -16.21 21.80 12.59
CA LEU A 15 -16.72 20.66 11.81
C LEU A 15 -16.26 20.73 10.34
N ILE A 16 -16.32 21.91 9.72
CA ILE A 16 -15.90 22.12 8.33
C ILE A 16 -14.39 21.94 8.19
N LEU A 17 -13.60 22.48 9.13
CA LEU A 17 -12.15 22.29 9.15
C LEU A 17 -11.75 20.81 9.34
N GLY A 18 -12.47 20.06 10.17
CA GLY A 18 -12.24 18.62 10.35
C GLY A 18 -12.55 17.78 9.11
N GLN A 19 -13.51 18.20 8.28
CA GLN A 19 -13.81 17.54 7.00
C GLN A 19 -12.76 17.84 5.92
N LEU A 20 -12.19 19.05 5.91
CA LEU A 20 -11.15 19.43 4.95
C LEU A 20 -9.79 18.78 5.24
N THR A 21 -9.53 18.36 6.48
CA THR A 21 -8.30 17.65 6.88
C THR A 21 -8.46 16.13 6.87
N ALA A 22 -9.63 15.60 6.49
CA ALA A 22 -9.81 14.19 6.22
C ALA A 22 -9.04 13.84 4.94
N ASN A 23 -7.75 13.55 5.12
CA ASN A 23 -6.91 12.99 4.07
C ASN A 23 -7.62 11.74 3.55
N GLU A 24 -7.83 11.65 2.24
CA GLU A 24 -8.38 10.48 1.56
C GLU A 24 -7.41 9.32 1.76
N HIS A 25 -7.52 8.67 2.92
CA HIS A 25 -6.69 7.55 3.27
C HIS A 25 -7.21 6.39 2.43
N SER A 26 -6.58 6.14 1.28
CA SER A 26 -6.98 5.02 0.42
C SER A 26 -6.96 3.75 1.26
N GLU A 27 -8.12 3.14 1.46
CA GLU A 27 -8.25 1.86 2.19
C GLU A 27 -7.70 0.74 1.29
N LYS A 28 -6.39 0.72 1.04
CA LYS A 28 -5.77 -0.38 0.29
C LYS A 28 -5.86 -1.64 1.14
N VAL A 29 -6.39 -2.70 0.55
CA VAL A 29 -6.49 -4.00 1.18
C VAL A 29 -5.62 -4.95 0.39
N PHE A 30 -4.60 -5.54 1.02
CA PHE A 30 -3.70 -6.43 0.32
C PHE A 30 -4.13 -7.88 0.44
N LYS A 31 -4.14 -8.59 -0.70
CA LYS A 31 -4.30 -10.04 -0.75
C LYS A 31 -3.06 -10.67 -1.35
N LYS A 32 -2.68 -11.82 -0.81
CA LYS A 32 -1.65 -12.66 -1.41
C LYS A 32 -2.13 -13.14 -2.79
N ASP A 33 -1.34 -12.90 -3.83
CA ASP A 33 -1.57 -13.45 -5.15
C ASP A 33 -1.00 -14.90 -5.23
N ILE A 34 -1.65 -15.72 -6.04
CA ILE A 34 -1.22 -17.10 -6.34
C ILE A 34 0.05 -17.07 -7.19
N LYS A 35 0.24 -16.01 -7.97
CA LYS A 35 1.37 -15.83 -8.87
C LYS A 35 2.31 -14.75 -8.36
N VAL A 36 3.61 -14.95 -8.54
CA VAL A 36 4.60 -13.91 -8.28
C VAL A 36 4.97 -13.27 -9.62
N PRO A 37 4.68 -11.98 -9.83
CA PRO A 37 5.07 -11.31 -11.05
C PRO A 37 6.60 -11.14 -11.08
N SER A 38 7.16 -11.32 -12.28
CA SER A 38 8.52 -10.85 -12.54
C SER A 38 8.45 -9.32 -12.66
N LEU A 39 9.07 -8.60 -11.72
CA LEU A 39 9.11 -7.14 -11.73
C LEU A 39 10.45 -6.69 -12.31
N THR A 40 10.39 -5.78 -13.28
CA THR A 40 11.57 -5.07 -13.79
C THR A 40 11.94 -3.92 -12.85
N LEU A 41 13.12 -3.31 -13.06
CA LEU A 41 13.51 -2.13 -12.27
C LEU A 41 12.54 -0.95 -12.43
N ALA A 42 11.85 -0.83 -13.57
CA ALA A 42 10.85 0.21 -13.80
C ALA A 42 9.54 -0.04 -13.05
N ASP A 43 9.26 -1.30 -12.71
CA ASP A 43 8.09 -1.72 -11.95
C ASP A 43 8.26 -1.54 -10.44
N ILE A 44 9.51 -1.40 -9.97
CA ILE A 44 9.85 -1.28 -8.55
C ILE A 44 9.95 0.20 -8.18
N ILE A 45 9.05 0.63 -7.30
CA ILE A 45 9.05 2.00 -6.77
C ILE A 45 10.19 2.17 -5.77
N SER A 46 10.33 1.21 -4.85
CA SER A 46 11.34 1.25 -3.80
C SER A 46 11.60 -0.13 -3.21
N THR A 47 12.71 -0.25 -2.49
CA THR A 47 13.14 -1.48 -1.83
C THR A 47 13.47 -1.24 -0.37
N HIS A 48 13.13 -2.21 0.49
CA HIS A 48 13.28 -2.10 1.94
C HIS A 48 13.82 -3.39 2.55
N ASN A 49 14.40 -3.26 3.74
CA ASN A 49 14.68 -4.38 4.64
C ASN A 49 13.73 -4.27 5.84
N VAL A 50 12.78 -5.19 5.93
CA VAL A 50 11.67 -5.14 6.90
C VAL A 50 11.58 -6.46 7.67
N ARG A 51 10.92 -6.43 8.83
CA ARG A 51 10.79 -7.60 9.71
C ARG A 51 9.65 -8.54 9.28
N SER A 52 8.64 -8.00 8.60
CA SER A 52 7.44 -8.74 8.20
C SER A 52 6.83 -8.18 6.92
N ASP A 53 5.95 -8.97 6.31
CA ASP A 53 5.03 -8.53 5.26
C ASP A 53 4.14 -7.37 5.72
N ILE A 54 3.71 -7.36 6.99
CA ILE A 54 2.94 -6.25 7.57
C ILE A 54 3.71 -4.93 7.47
N GLU A 55 5.00 -4.92 7.81
CA GLU A 55 5.83 -3.72 7.69
C GLU A 55 6.04 -3.30 6.22
N CYS A 56 6.20 -4.26 5.30
CA CYS A 56 6.22 -3.97 3.86
C CYS A 56 4.90 -3.34 3.39
N SER A 57 3.76 -3.82 3.89
CA SER A 57 2.42 -3.30 3.56
C SER A 57 2.24 -1.86 4.04
N PHE A 58 2.73 -1.50 5.24
CA PHE A 58 2.71 -0.12 5.71
C PHE A 58 3.55 0.81 4.83
N ASN A 59 4.68 0.34 4.31
CA ASN A 59 5.47 1.13 3.37
C ASN A 59 4.72 1.32 2.04
N CYS A 60 3.98 0.31 1.57
CA CYS A 60 3.11 0.44 0.40
C CYS A 60 1.93 1.40 0.64
N LEU A 61 1.34 1.41 1.85
CA LEU A 61 0.25 2.33 2.20
C LEU A 61 0.68 3.79 2.20
N LYS A 62 1.92 4.07 2.61
CA LYS A 62 2.50 5.42 2.59
C LYS A 62 2.77 5.93 1.18
N ASP A 63 2.94 5.03 0.22
CA ASP A 63 3.18 5.37 -1.17
C ASP A 63 1.88 5.31 -1.98
N GLN A 64 1.40 6.47 -2.42
CA GLN A 64 0.15 6.56 -3.18
C GLN A 64 0.18 5.73 -4.47
N THR A 65 1.34 5.58 -5.10
CA THR A 65 1.50 4.86 -6.38
C THR A 65 1.66 3.35 -6.22
N CYS A 66 1.85 2.86 -5.00
CA CYS A 66 2.03 1.43 -4.75
C CYS A 66 0.70 0.67 -4.91
N VAL A 67 0.65 -0.26 -5.85
CA VAL A 67 -0.52 -1.13 -6.12
C VAL A 67 -0.27 -2.59 -5.67
N GLY A 68 0.94 -2.89 -5.20
CA GLY A 68 1.31 -4.18 -4.64
C GLY A 68 2.77 -4.24 -4.19
N PHE A 69 3.14 -5.30 -3.49
CA PHE A 69 4.50 -5.50 -3.00
C PHE A 69 4.93 -6.97 -3.02
N LYS A 70 6.22 -7.20 -3.24
CA LYS A 70 6.87 -8.50 -3.02
C LYS A 70 7.49 -8.54 -1.65
N TYR A 71 7.30 -9.65 -0.93
CA TYR A 71 7.94 -9.91 0.36
C TYR A 71 8.56 -11.31 0.39
N LYS A 72 9.72 -11.45 1.02
CA LYS A 72 10.41 -12.73 1.23
C LYS A 72 10.71 -12.93 2.72
N SER A 73 10.14 -14.00 3.30
CA SER A 73 10.41 -14.39 4.69
C SER A 73 11.72 -15.17 4.79
N GLY A 74 12.58 -14.86 5.76
CA GLY A 74 13.87 -15.53 5.95
C GLY A 74 14.98 -14.59 6.46
N THR A 75 15.90 -15.16 7.22
CA THR A 75 16.72 -14.48 8.25
C THR A 75 17.88 -13.64 7.72
N ASN A 76 17.91 -12.39 8.19
CA ASN A 76 19.07 -11.60 8.61
C ASN A 76 20.29 -11.51 7.66
N THR A 77 20.44 -10.30 7.10
CA THR A 77 21.69 -9.68 6.58
C THR A 77 22.44 -10.37 5.43
N PRO A 78 22.65 -9.68 4.30
CA PRO A 78 21.78 -8.72 3.63
C PRO A 78 21.23 -9.33 2.33
N PRO A 79 19.91 -9.46 2.22
CA PRO A 79 19.28 -8.89 1.04
C PRO A 79 17.99 -8.12 1.36
N VAL A 80 17.69 -7.14 0.49
CA VAL A 80 16.36 -6.55 0.34
C VAL A 80 15.31 -7.66 0.35
N ASN A 81 14.31 -7.54 1.22
CA ASN A 81 13.24 -8.53 1.38
C ASN A 81 11.83 -7.96 1.18
N CYS A 82 11.74 -6.68 0.80
CA CYS A 82 10.50 -5.98 0.46
C CYS A 82 10.72 -5.12 -0.80
N GLN A 83 9.88 -5.29 -1.81
CA GLN A 83 9.91 -4.50 -3.05
C GLN A 83 8.50 -3.95 -3.31
N LEU A 84 8.35 -2.62 -3.32
CA LEU A 84 7.09 -1.96 -3.62
C LEU A 84 6.93 -1.80 -5.13
N SER A 85 5.72 -1.97 -5.66
CA SER A 85 5.45 -1.92 -7.09
C SER A 85 4.26 -1.04 -7.45
N ASN A 86 4.40 -0.32 -8.56
CA ASN A 86 3.35 0.47 -9.19
C ASN A 86 2.54 -0.33 -10.23
N THR A 87 2.84 -1.61 -10.40
CA THR A 87 2.13 -2.51 -11.31
C THR A 87 1.75 -3.80 -10.60
N THR A 88 0.70 -4.43 -11.11
CA THR A 88 0.28 -5.77 -10.67
C THR A 88 1.05 -6.87 -11.40
N GLY A 89 1.95 -6.51 -12.33
CA GLY A 89 2.78 -7.45 -13.10
C GLY A 89 2.02 -8.29 -14.14
N LYS A 90 0.82 -7.85 -14.57
CA LYS A 90 -0.02 -8.52 -15.59
C LYS A 90 0.70 -8.81 -16.91
N ASN A 91 1.72 -8.05 -17.26
CA ASN A 91 2.40 -8.12 -18.55
C ASN A 91 3.69 -8.97 -18.52
N ASN A 92 4.13 -9.38 -17.34
CA ASN A 92 5.37 -10.11 -17.17
C ASN A 92 5.06 -11.58 -16.86
N THR A 93 5.86 -12.50 -17.42
CA THR A 93 5.71 -13.95 -17.22
C THR A 93 5.71 -14.26 -15.73
N ALA A 94 4.52 -14.52 -15.19
CA ALA A 94 4.35 -14.76 -13.77
C ALA A 94 4.92 -16.15 -13.43
N MET A 95 5.87 -16.19 -12.50
CA MET A 95 6.55 -17.43 -12.11
C MET A 95 5.85 -18.04 -10.90
N THR A 96 5.70 -19.36 -10.91
CA THR A 96 5.13 -20.12 -9.78
C THR A 96 6.16 -20.41 -8.69
N ASN A 97 7.45 -20.10 -8.91
CA ASN A 97 8.55 -20.45 -8.00
C ASN A 97 9.64 -19.37 -7.87
N ASP A 98 9.27 -18.13 -7.53
CA ASP A 98 10.25 -17.04 -7.38
C ASP A 98 11.04 -17.12 -6.05
N GLN A 99 11.81 -18.20 -5.84
CA GLN A 99 12.83 -18.31 -4.76
C GLN A 99 12.35 -17.88 -3.35
N GLY A 100 11.09 -18.13 -3.01
CA GLY A 100 10.50 -17.78 -1.71
C GLY A 100 9.88 -16.38 -1.60
N TRP A 101 9.83 -15.62 -2.69
CA TRP A 101 9.04 -14.38 -2.77
C TRP A 101 7.55 -14.69 -2.80
N VAL A 102 6.79 -13.80 -2.19
CA VAL A 102 5.33 -13.77 -2.20
C VAL A 102 4.90 -12.39 -2.65
N PHE A 103 3.92 -12.31 -3.55
CA PHE A 103 3.35 -11.04 -3.99
C PHE A 103 2.01 -10.78 -3.32
N PHE A 104 1.82 -9.53 -2.90
CA PHE A 104 0.62 -9.02 -2.30
C PHE A 104 0.11 -7.89 -3.16
N ILE A 105 -1.13 -8.00 -3.64
CA ILE A 105 -1.77 -7.05 -4.54
C ILE A 105 -2.90 -6.33 -3.81
N ASP A 106 -3.06 -5.05 -4.08
CA ASP A 106 -4.23 -4.31 -3.64
C ASP A 106 -5.51 -4.88 -4.29
N VAL A 107 -6.57 -5.06 -3.51
CA VAL A 107 -7.82 -5.72 -3.93
C VAL A 107 -8.47 -5.01 -5.10
N GLU A 108 -8.41 -3.67 -5.15
CA GLU A 108 -8.97 -2.87 -6.24
C GLU A 108 -8.25 -3.15 -7.58
N HIS A 109 -7.03 -3.64 -7.52
CA HIS A 109 -6.17 -3.90 -8.66
C HIS A 109 -6.17 -5.39 -9.08
N ILE A 110 -6.95 -6.25 -8.42
CA ILE A 110 -7.09 -7.66 -8.80
C ILE A 110 -7.75 -7.76 -10.19
N PRO A 111 -7.15 -8.48 -11.15
CA PRO A 111 -7.82 -8.78 -12.42
C PRO A 111 -9.16 -9.48 -12.18
N VAL A 112 -10.26 -8.86 -12.59
CA VAL A 112 -11.51 -9.59 -12.83
C VAL A 112 -11.26 -10.56 -13.99
N ARG A 113 -11.52 -11.84 -13.74
CA ARG A 113 -11.30 -12.94 -14.68
C ARG A 113 -12.44 -13.04 -15.69
#